data_AF-A0ABD1LRM8-F1
#
_entry.id   AF-A0ABD1LRM8-F1
#
_cell.length_a   1.000
_cell.length_b   1.000
_cell.length_c   1.000
_cell.angle_alpha   90.00
_cell.angle_beta   90.00
_cell.angle_gamma   90.00
#
_symmetry.space_group_name_H-M   'P 1'
#
loop_
_entity.id
_entity.type
_entity.pdbx_description
1 polymer ?
#
loop_
_entity_poly.entity_id
_entity_poly.type
_entity_poly.pdbx_seq_one_letter_code
_entity_poly.pdbx_strand_id
1 'polypeptide(L)'
;MSIVASEIVVSKFGSFINAWVIEASVFNGPFAVYKDFIPSTNQYGEPRSHHPVGFPASSSTVSLLSNCLEEPKTFILGFSKGGTVLNQIVIELGFSDVESNANSPSAGQPIDRHPCGSEEIYIVPRTKEGLLNSISEIHYVDVGLNSAGAYLTNHDVFERISKRLMQGAPSLRFILHGTPRQWSDKRRDWIRSERDKMLNLLESEAPKSGGKLKVLARYYFADEPAKKVNLASILLPEVEAD
;
A
#
# COMPACT_ATOMS: atom_id res chain seq x y z
N MET A 1 7.85 12.27 15.79
CA MET A 1 6.47 12.09 15.28
C MET A 1 6.26 10.65 14.80
N SER A 2 7.21 10.05 14.09
CA SER A 2 7.18 8.62 13.69
C SER A 2 7.05 7.64 14.85
N ILE A 3 7.85 7.76 15.92
CA ILE A 3 7.79 6.87 17.11
C ILE A 3 6.39 6.84 17.75
N VAL A 4 5.76 8.01 17.91
CA VAL A 4 4.41 8.11 18.48
C VAL A 4 3.38 7.45 17.57
N ALA A 5 3.55 7.53 16.25
CA ALA A 5 2.62 6.91 15.31
C ALA A 5 2.73 5.38 15.32
N SER A 6 3.95 4.82 15.35
CA SER A 6 4.13 3.37 15.49
C SER A 6 3.63 2.86 16.84
N GLU A 7 3.92 3.55 17.95
CA GLU A 7 3.42 3.20 19.29
C GLU A 7 1.89 3.21 19.38
N ILE A 8 1.23 4.26 18.84
CA ILE A 8 -0.24 4.33 18.80
C ILE A 8 -0.80 3.14 18.04
N VAL A 9 -0.16 2.72 16.97
CA VAL A 9 -0.70 1.63 16.16
C VAL A 9 -0.45 0.30 16.84
N VAL A 10 0.76 0.03 17.31
CA VAL A 10 1.04 -1.18 18.09
C VAL A 10 0.08 -1.26 19.29
N SER A 11 -0.24 -0.14 19.95
CA SER A 11 -1.23 -0.12 21.04
C SER A 11 -2.66 -0.48 20.60
N LYS A 12 -3.03 -0.22 19.34
CA LYS A 12 -4.37 -0.50 18.79
C LYS A 12 -4.51 -1.90 18.22
N PHE A 13 -3.44 -2.46 17.68
CA PHE A 13 -3.42 -3.78 17.03
C PHE A 13 -2.80 -4.89 17.91
N GLY A 14 -2.16 -4.52 19.03
CA GLY A 14 -1.58 -5.45 19.99
C GLY A 14 -0.10 -5.78 19.70
N SER A 15 0.46 -6.67 20.52
CA SER A 15 1.88 -7.09 20.46
C SER A 15 2.21 -8.05 19.30
N PHE A 16 1.23 -8.42 18.47
CA PHE A 16 1.37 -9.39 17.38
C PHE A 16 1.63 -8.73 16.02
N ILE A 17 2.00 -7.45 16.02
CA ILE A 17 2.26 -6.71 14.79
C ILE A 17 3.63 -6.05 14.82
N ASN A 18 4.34 -6.14 13.71
CA ASN A 18 5.51 -5.33 13.46
C ASN A 18 5.09 -4.06 12.71
N ALA A 19 5.44 -2.89 13.25
CA ALA A 19 5.06 -1.60 12.68
C ALA A 19 6.29 -0.81 12.22
N TRP A 20 6.33 -0.47 10.93
CA TRP A 20 7.40 0.33 10.34
C TRP A 20 6.86 1.61 9.74
N VAL A 21 7.43 2.75 10.14
CA VAL A 21 7.06 4.06 9.62
C VAL A 21 8.10 4.50 8.60
N ILE A 22 7.70 4.60 7.34
CA ILE A 22 8.51 5.20 6.29
C ILE A 22 8.29 6.72 6.35
N GLU A 23 9.32 7.45 6.73
CA GLU A 23 9.32 8.90 6.71
C GLU A 23 9.66 9.43 5.31
N ALA A 24 9.26 10.68 5.04
CA ALA A 24 9.63 11.35 3.82
C ALA A 24 11.15 11.59 3.78
N SER A 25 11.78 11.37 2.62
CA SER A 25 13.23 11.56 2.50
C SER A 25 13.68 13.01 2.62
N VAL A 26 12.78 13.96 2.34
CA VAL A 26 13.02 15.38 2.61
C VAL A 26 11.79 16.03 3.21
N PHE A 27 12.00 16.79 4.30
CA PHE A 27 11.04 17.76 4.82
C PHE A 27 11.46 19.18 4.40
N ASN A 28 10.73 19.79 3.47
CA ASN A 28 10.97 21.15 2.99
C ASN A 28 9.94 22.10 3.62
N GLY A 29 10.25 22.63 4.82
CA GLY A 29 9.29 23.40 5.61
C GLY A 29 8.07 22.54 6.00
N PRO A 30 6.82 22.93 5.68
CA PRO A 30 5.63 22.14 6.00
C PRO A 30 5.38 20.97 5.03
N PHE A 31 6.28 20.73 4.07
CA PHE A 31 6.07 19.77 2.99
C PHE A 31 6.96 18.53 3.15
N ALA A 32 6.36 17.37 2.94
CA ALA A 32 7.00 16.07 2.95
C ALA A 32 7.20 15.61 1.49
N VAL A 33 8.40 15.17 1.13
CA VAL A 33 8.81 14.77 -0.22
C VAL A 33 9.37 13.34 -0.17
N TYR A 34 8.79 12.43 -0.96
CA TYR A 34 9.14 11.00 -1.00
C TYR A 34 9.91 10.66 -2.28
N LYS A 35 11.14 11.18 -2.44
CA LYS A 35 11.89 11.10 -3.72
C LYS A 35 12.27 9.68 -4.12
N ASP A 36 12.49 8.80 -3.15
CA ASP A 36 12.91 7.41 -3.40
C ASP A 36 11.73 6.52 -3.80
N PHE A 37 10.51 6.97 -3.53
CA PHE A 37 9.29 6.24 -3.84
C PHE A 37 8.61 6.77 -5.10
N ILE A 38 8.78 8.05 -5.42
CA ILE A 38 8.05 8.71 -6.51
C ILE A 38 9.06 9.23 -7.54
N PRO A 39 9.02 8.75 -8.81
CA PRO A 39 10.02 9.09 -9.83
C PRO A 39 10.23 10.60 -10.06
N SER A 40 9.17 11.40 -9.92
CA SER A 40 9.24 12.84 -10.15
C SER A 40 8.29 13.61 -9.24
N THR A 41 8.83 14.52 -8.44
CA THR A 41 8.06 15.42 -7.58
C THR A 41 8.45 16.87 -7.79
N ASN A 42 7.54 17.81 -7.55
CA ASN A 42 7.90 19.23 -7.43
C ASN A 42 8.56 19.53 -6.06
N GLN A 43 8.93 20.79 -5.83
CA GLN A 43 9.59 21.23 -4.58
C GLN A 43 8.74 21.08 -3.31
N TYR A 44 7.43 20.85 -3.45
CA TYR A 44 6.47 20.66 -2.37
C TYR A 44 6.10 19.19 -2.15
N GLY A 45 6.73 18.27 -2.89
CA GLY A 45 6.49 16.83 -2.79
C GLY A 45 5.25 16.34 -3.53
N GLU A 46 4.69 17.16 -4.42
CA GLU A 46 3.57 16.71 -5.25
C GLU A 46 4.10 15.92 -6.46
N PRO A 47 3.51 14.74 -6.75
CA PRO A 47 3.92 13.91 -7.87
C PRO A 47 3.62 14.63 -9.18
N ARG A 48 4.58 14.65 -10.10
CA ARG A 48 4.34 15.08 -11.49
C ARG A 48 3.76 13.95 -12.33
N SER A 49 4.15 12.72 -12.03
CA SER A 49 3.65 11.50 -12.64
C SER A 49 3.98 10.31 -11.76
N HIS A 50 3.20 9.25 -11.94
CA HIS A 50 3.49 7.91 -11.43
C HIS A 50 3.88 7.01 -12.59
N HIS A 51 4.80 6.07 -12.36
CA HIS A 51 5.29 5.21 -13.44
C HIS A 51 5.73 3.84 -12.90
N PRO A 52 5.22 2.72 -13.44
CA PRO A 52 5.50 1.39 -12.89
C PRO A 52 6.92 0.89 -13.20
N VAL A 53 7.57 1.39 -14.26
CA VAL A 53 8.91 0.91 -14.67
C VAL A 53 9.92 1.11 -13.55
N GLY A 54 10.65 0.05 -13.25
CA GLY A 54 11.66 0.02 -12.18
C GLY A 54 11.07 -0.23 -10.79
N PHE A 55 9.74 -0.22 -10.64
CA PHE A 55 9.07 -0.50 -9.36
C PHE A 55 9.64 0.30 -8.19
N PRO A 56 9.76 1.64 -8.31
CA PRO A 56 10.48 2.47 -7.35
C PRO A 56 9.96 2.37 -5.91
N ALA A 57 8.64 2.35 -5.71
CA ALA A 57 8.09 2.36 -4.35
C ALA A 57 8.25 1.01 -3.64
N SER A 58 7.95 -0.10 -4.32
CA SER A 58 8.14 -1.44 -3.75
C SER A 58 9.62 -1.78 -3.58
N SER A 59 10.48 -1.44 -4.54
CA SER A 59 11.94 -1.65 -4.42
C SER A 59 12.54 -0.85 -3.27
N SER A 60 12.15 0.43 -3.12
CA SER A 60 12.58 1.25 -1.98
C SER A 60 12.04 0.73 -0.65
N THR A 61 10.81 0.22 -0.62
CA THR A 61 10.24 -0.42 0.57
C THR A 61 11.04 -1.67 0.96
N VAL A 62 11.31 -2.56 0.00
CA VAL A 62 12.12 -3.77 0.22
C VAL A 62 13.52 -3.40 0.72
N SER A 63 14.16 -2.40 0.10
CA SER A 63 15.47 -1.92 0.53
C SER A 63 15.48 -1.45 1.99
N LEU A 64 14.47 -0.68 2.41
CA LEU A 64 14.33 -0.22 3.80
C LEU A 64 14.05 -1.35 4.78
N LEU A 65 13.29 -2.36 4.35
CA LEU A 65 12.90 -3.49 5.19
C LEU A 65 13.93 -4.63 5.16
N SER A 66 14.97 -4.57 4.31
CA SER A 66 15.91 -5.66 4.03
C SER A 66 16.63 -6.29 5.25
N ASN A 67 16.67 -5.59 6.39
CA ASN A 67 17.25 -6.09 7.65
C ASN A 67 16.21 -6.60 8.66
N CYS A 68 14.93 -6.64 8.29
CA CYS A 68 13.85 -7.07 9.17
C CYS A 68 13.59 -8.58 9.02
N LEU A 69 12.85 -9.18 9.96
CA LEU A 69 12.87 -10.60 10.23
C LEU A 69 11.58 -11.44 9.87
N GLU A 70 10.72 -11.18 8.84
CA GLU A 70 9.57 -12.09 8.44
C GLU A 70 8.76 -11.70 7.17
N GLU A 71 8.22 -12.64 6.35
CA GLU A 71 7.29 -12.41 5.21
C GLU A 71 5.80 -12.49 5.63
N PRO A 72 5.29 -11.60 6.50
CA PRO A 72 3.91 -11.67 6.93
C PRO A 72 2.99 -11.12 5.84
N LYS A 73 1.71 -11.38 6.05
CA LYS A 73 0.64 -10.60 5.45
C LYS A 73 0.89 -9.10 5.70
N THR A 74 0.81 -8.30 4.65
CA THR A 74 1.20 -6.88 4.66
C THR A 74 -0.05 -6.00 4.54
N PHE A 75 -0.26 -5.07 5.45
CA PHE A 75 -1.17 -3.93 5.23
C PHE A 75 -0.33 -2.68 4.95
N ILE A 76 -0.78 -1.78 4.08
CA ILE A 76 -0.06 -0.53 3.82
C ILE A 76 -1.03 0.63 3.98
N LEU A 77 -0.61 1.66 4.71
CA LEU A 77 -1.42 2.82 4.98
C LEU A 77 -0.70 4.10 4.55
N GLY A 78 -1.38 4.94 3.79
CA GLY A 78 -0.87 6.23 3.37
C GLY A 78 -1.67 7.32 4.03
N PHE A 79 -1.04 8.12 4.88
CA PHE A 79 -1.70 9.28 5.49
C PHE A 79 -1.28 10.59 4.84
N SER A 80 -2.24 11.51 4.62
CA SER A 80 -1.98 12.82 4.01
C SER A 80 -1.24 12.67 2.68
N LYS A 81 -0.01 13.19 2.57
CA LYS A 81 0.83 13.04 1.37
C LYS A 81 1.37 11.62 1.17
N GLY A 82 1.38 10.77 2.19
CA GLY A 82 1.75 9.35 2.04
C GLY A 82 0.83 8.58 1.09
N GLY A 83 -0.38 9.09 0.80
CA GLY A 83 -1.26 8.52 -0.23
C GLY A 83 -0.65 8.53 -1.63
N THR A 84 0.31 9.41 -1.93
CA THR A 84 0.98 9.41 -3.25
C THR A 84 1.97 8.27 -3.40
N VAL A 85 2.57 7.82 -2.30
CA VAL A 85 3.37 6.59 -2.25
C VAL A 85 2.45 5.39 -2.45
N LEU A 86 1.26 5.37 -1.82
CA LEU A 86 0.26 4.33 -2.10
C LEU A 86 -0.15 4.30 -3.57
N ASN A 87 -0.40 5.46 -4.18
CA ASN A 87 -0.71 5.52 -5.61
C ASN A 87 0.38 4.86 -6.46
N GLN A 88 1.64 5.08 -6.11
CA GLN A 88 2.76 4.42 -6.79
C GLN A 88 2.77 2.90 -6.54
N ILE A 89 2.60 2.45 -5.30
CA ILE A 89 2.53 1.02 -4.94
C ILE A 89 1.37 0.33 -5.65
N VAL A 90 0.18 0.95 -5.71
CA VAL A 90 -1.00 0.39 -6.39
C VAL A 90 -0.78 0.29 -7.90
N ILE A 91 -0.09 1.26 -8.50
CA ILE A 91 0.34 1.17 -9.90
C ILE A 91 1.29 0.01 -10.08
N GLU A 92 2.34 -0.10 -9.26
CA GLU A 92 3.29 -1.22 -9.32
C GLU A 92 2.60 -2.58 -9.14
N LEU A 93 1.65 -2.68 -8.21
CA LEU A 93 0.85 -3.88 -7.98
C LEU A 93 0.05 -4.30 -9.21
N GLY A 94 -0.56 -3.34 -9.91
CA GLY A 94 -1.29 -3.60 -11.15
C GLY A 94 -0.39 -4.00 -12.32
N PHE A 95 0.89 -3.61 -12.29
CA PHE A 95 1.85 -3.92 -13.36
C PHE A 95 2.80 -5.08 -13.00
N SER A 96 2.63 -5.71 -11.85
CA SER A 96 3.35 -6.92 -11.46
C SER A 96 2.70 -8.15 -12.07
N ASP A 97 3.52 -9.02 -12.65
CA ASP A 97 3.06 -10.34 -13.09
C ASP A 97 2.72 -11.22 -11.87
N VAL A 98 1.78 -12.16 -12.06
CA VAL A 98 1.60 -13.27 -11.11
C VAL A 98 2.64 -14.31 -11.46
N GLU A 99 3.51 -14.68 -10.51
CA GLU A 99 4.46 -15.77 -10.72
C GLU A 99 3.68 -17.03 -11.12
N SER A 100 3.83 -17.44 -12.37
CA SER A 100 3.29 -18.70 -12.84
C SER A 100 4.14 -19.83 -12.25
N ASN A 101 3.53 -20.78 -11.54
CA ASN A 101 4.17 -22.03 -11.07
C ASN A 101 4.68 -22.95 -12.22
N ALA A 102 4.96 -22.41 -13.41
CA ALA A 102 5.33 -23.17 -14.61
C ALA A 102 6.79 -23.67 -14.59
N ASN A 103 7.62 -23.27 -13.62
CA ASN A 103 8.99 -23.75 -13.46
C ASN A 103 9.27 -24.23 -12.03
N SER A 104 8.42 -25.09 -11.46
CA SER A 104 8.95 -26.07 -10.49
C SER A 104 9.67 -27.16 -11.30
N PRO A 105 10.95 -27.49 -11.04
CA PRO A 105 11.54 -28.68 -11.61
C PRO A 105 10.67 -29.86 -11.18
N SER A 106 10.12 -30.58 -12.15
CA SER A 106 9.30 -31.77 -11.93
C SER A 106 10.00 -32.71 -10.95
N ALA A 107 9.39 -32.89 -9.78
CA ALA A 107 9.80 -33.86 -8.77
C ALA A 107 9.67 -35.27 -9.37
N GLY A 108 10.78 -35.74 -9.92
CA GLY A 108 10.94 -37.05 -10.49
C GLY A 108 12.37 -37.52 -10.28
N GLN A 109 12.77 -37.73 -9.02
CA GLN A 109 13.71 -38.77 -8.60
C GLN A 109 13.83 -38.86 -7.07
N PRO A 110 13.75 -40.06 -6.46
CA PRO A 110 13.99 -40.24 -5.04
C PRO A 110 15.50 -40.38 -4.81
N ILE A 111 16.11 -39.40 -4.16
CA ILE A 111 17.47 -39.55 -3.60
C ILE A 111 17.44 -39.15 -2.14
N ASP A 112 17.60 -40.20 -1.34
CA ASP A 112 17.95 -40.28 0.06
C ASP A 112 18.94 -39.17 0.48
N ARG A 113 18.48 -38.16 1.24
CA ARG A 113 19.33 -37.22 1.98
C ARG A 113 18.69 -36.83 3.30
N HIS A 114 19.33 -37.32 4.36
CA HIS A 114 19.48 -36.76 5.71
C HIS A 114 18.86 -35.36 5.95
N PRO A 115 18.07 -35.16 7.04
CA PRO A 115 17.60 -33.83 7.43
C PRO A 115 18.74 -33.09 8.14
N CYS A 116 19.58 -32.41 7.37
CA CYS A 116 20.54 -31.44 7.88
C CYS A 116 20.51 -30.22 6.95
N GLY A 117 19.64 -29.30 7.29
CA GLY A 117 19.47 -28.02 6.60
C GLY A 117 18.36 -27.31 7.34
N SER A 118 18.72 -26.43 8.26
CA SER A 118 17.82 -25.37 8.70
C SER A 118 17.37 -24.65 7.43
N GLU A 119 16.13 -24.87 6.99
CA GLU A 119 15.48 -23.96 6.05
C GLU A 119 15.56 -22.59 6.71
N GLU A 120 16.43 -21.73 6.20
CA GLU A 120 16.46 -20.33 6.62
C GLU A 120 15.11 -19.76 6.21
N ILE A 121 14.21 -19.69 7.19
CA ILE A 121 12.92 -19.03 7.05
C ILE A 121 13.25 -17.60 6.67
N TYR A 122 12.91 -17.27 5.42
CA TYR A 122 13.07 -15.93 4.90
C TYR A 122 11.85 -15.11 5.22
N ILE A 123 12.12 -13.83 5.20
CA ILE A 123 11.80 -13.02 6.32
C ILE A 123 11.88 -11.65 5.65
N VAL A 124 10.82 -10.91 5.47
CA VAL A 124 10.68 -9.74 4.61
C VAL A 124 10.67 -10.17 3.16
N PRO A 125 9.75 -9.58 2.39
CA PRO A 125 9.84 -9.68 0.96
C PRO A 125 11.21 -9.21 0.50
N ARG A 126 12.07 -10.17 0.13
CA ARG A 126 13.40 -9.91 -0.44
C ARG A 126 13.32 -9.39 -1.87
N THR A 127 12.15 -9.58 -2.47
CA THR A 127 11.82 -9.14 -3.80
C THR A 127 10.62 -8.21 -3.74
N LYS A 128 10.57 -7.28 -4.67
CA LYS A 128 9.41 -6.40 -4.86
C LYS A 128 8.14 -7.22 -5.16
N GLU A 129 8.26 -8.35 -5.85
CA GLU A 129 7.16 -9.28 -6.13
C GLU A 129 6.62 -9.89 -4.84
N GLY A 130 7.51 -10.38 -3.96
CA GLY A 130 7.12 -10.87 -2.63
C GLY A 130 6.37 -9.81 -1.84
N LEU A 131 6.84 -8.55 -1.89
CA LEU A 131 6.20 -7.45 -1.16
C LEU A 131 4.80 -7.22 -1.70
N LEU A 132 4.67 -7.06 -3.01
CA LEU A 132 3.40 -6.83 -3.68
C LEU A 132 2.41 -7.99 -3.51
N ASN A 133 2.90 -9.23 -3.45
CA ASN A 133 2.10 -10.42 -3.18
C ASN A 133 1.65 -10.52 -1.71
N SER A 134 2.47 -10.04 -0.76
CA SER A 134 2.10 -10.03 0.65
C SER A 134 1.02 -8.99 1.00
N ILE A 135 0.83 -7.94 0.18
CA ILE A 135 -0.16 -6.89 0.44
C ILE A 135 -1.57 -7.46 0.39
N SER A 136 -2.29 -7.34 1.50
CA SER A 136 -3.68 -7.77 1.62
C SER A 136 -4.66 -6.63 1.91
N GLU A 137 -4.21 -5.55 2.54
CA GLU A 137 -5.02 -4.34 2.76
C GLU A 137 -4.24 -3.06 2.41
N ILE A 138 -4.91 -2.14 1.73
CA ILE A 138 -4.38 -0.82 1.36
C ILE A 138 -5.32 0.24 1.92
N HIS A 139 -4.84 1.05 2.86
CA HIS A 139 -5.63 2.08 3.52
C HIS A 139 -5.18 3.49 3.12
N TYR A 140 -6.05 4.20 2.44
CA TYR A 140 -5.90 5.63 2.19
C TYR A 140 -6.46 6.38 3.40
N VAL A 141 -5.62 7.00 4.23
CA VAL A 141 -6.04 7.63 5.49
C VAL A 141 -5.95 9.15 5.43
N ASP A 142 -7.08 9.85 5.36
CA ASP A 142 -7.12 11.31 5.31
C ASP A 142 -6.14 11.90 4.27
N VAL A 143 -6.03 11.20 3.13
CA VAL A 143 -5.10 11.52 2.05
C VAL A 143 -5.46 12.89 1.45
N GLY A 144 -4.43 13.68 1.18
CA GLY A 144 -4.60 15.00 0.61
C GLY A 144 -3.33 15.59 0.01
N LEU A 145 -3.52 16.39 -1.03
CA LEU A 145 -2.51 17.17 -1.75
C LEU A 145 -3.00 18.62 -1.90
N ASN A 146 -2.10 19.52 -2.34
CA ASN A 146 -2.48 20.88 -2.71
C ASN A 146 -2.76 21.02 -4.21
N SER A 147 -2.61 19.94 -4.98
CA SER A 147 -2.99 19.79 -6.38
C SER A 147 -3.67 18.43 -6.61
N ALA A 148 -4.11 18.20 -7.85
CA ALA A 148 -4.69 16.93 -8.30
C ALA A 148 -3.69 15.76 -8.17
N GLY A 149 -4.21 14.54 -8.08
CA GLY A 149 -3.44 13.30 -7.96
C GLY A 149 -3.39 12.71 -6.54
N ALA A 150 -4.33 13.10 -5.68
CA ALA A 150 -4.44 12.56 -4.32
C ALA A 150 -4.90 11.09 -4.36
N TYR A 151 -5.80 10.75 -5.27
CA TYR A 151 -6.26 9.37 -5.51
C TYR A 151 -6.09 8.98 -6.98
N LEU A 152 -5.92 7.69 -7.24
CA LEU A 152 -5.78 7.18 -8.61
C LEU A 152 -7.11 7.23 -9.35
N THR A 153 -7.07 7.77 -10.58
CA THR A 153 -8.25 7.86 -11.44
C THR A 153 -8.11 7.10 -12.75
N ASN A 154 -7.05 6.29 -12.89
CA ASN A 154 -6.77 5.52 -14.10
C ASN A 154 -7.41 4.14 -14.02
N HIS A 155 -8.32 3.83 -14.95
CA HIS A 155 -9.02 2.54 -15.01
C HIS A 155 -8.08 1.36 -15.30
N ASP A 156 -7.07 1.54 -16.16
CA ASP A 156 -6.15 0.47 -16.58
C ASP A 156 -5.45 -0.17 -15.37
N VAL A 157 -5.12 0.62 -14.36
CA VAL A 157 -4.49 0.12 -13.12
C VAL A 157 -5.39 -0.88 -12.40
N PHE A 158 -6.66 -0.52 -12.19
CA PHE A 158 -7.61 -1.36 -11.46
C PHE A 158 -8.07 -2.57 -12.26
N GLU A 159 -8.18 -2.42 -13.59
CA GLU A 159 -8.43 -3.54 -14.50
C GLU A 159 -7.30 -4.57 -14.46
N ARG A 160 -6.04 -4.12 -14.41
CA ARG A 160 -4.92 -5.06 -14.27
C ARG A 160 -4.90 -5.72 -12.90
N ILE A 161 -5.24 -5.00 -11.84
CA ILE A 161 -5.38 -5.60 -10.50
C ILE A 161 -6.46 -6.69 -10.51
N SER A 162 -7.64 -6.46 -11.09
CA SER A 162 -8.69 -7.48 -11.14
C SER A 162 -8.27 -8.72 -11.93
N LYS A 163 -7.59 -8.53 -13.08
CA LYS A 163 -6.98 -9.62 -13.87
C LYS A 163 -5.93 -10.41 -13.07
N ARG A 164 -5.03 -9.71 -12.38
CA ARG A 164 -4.00 -10.32 -11.52
C ARG A 164 -4.62 -11.21 -10.44
N LEU A 165 -5.68 -10.74 -9.79
CA LEU A 165 -6.41 -11.52 -8.76
C LEU A 165 -7.05 -12.78 -9.35
N MET A 166 -7.64 -12.68 -10.54
CA MET A 166 -8.20 -13.81 -11.27
C MET A 166 -7.14 -14.84 -11.67
N GLN A 167 -5.92 -14.38 -11.99
CA GLN A 167 -4.78 -15.22 -12.37
C GLN A 167 -4.11 -15.95 -11.20
N GLY A 168 -4.62 -15.80 -9.98
CA GLY A 168 -4.16 -16.57 -8.82
C GLY A 168 -3.53 -15.74 -7.71
N ALA A 169 -3.36 -14.42 -7.89
CA ALA A 169 -2.81 -13.59 -6.83
C ALA A 169 -3.69 -13.58 -5.56
N PRO A 170 -3.10 -13.30 -4.38
CA PRO A 170 -3.80 -13.22 -3.10
C PRO A 170 -4.90 -12.15 -3.09
N SER A 171 -5.93 -12.35 -2.25
CA SER A 171 -7.05 -11.40 -2.13
C SER A 171 -6.59 -10.04 -1.59
N LEU A 172 -7.24 -8.97 -2.04
CA LEU A 172 -6.86 -7.60 -1.77
C LEU A 172 -8.05 -6.75 -1.31
N ARG A 173 -7.82 -5.90 -0.32
CA ARG A 173 -8.82 -4.96 0.20
C ARG A 173 -8.34 -3.52 0.12
N PHE A 174 -9.17 -2.65 -0.45
CA PHE A 174 -8.99 -1.20 -0.38
C PHE A 174 -9.89 -0.61 0.68
N ILE A 175 -9.34 0.25 1.53
CA ILE A 175 -10.10 1.01 2.52
C ILE A 175 -9.78 2.50 2.39
N LEU A 176 -10.78 3.29 2.04
CA LEU A 176 -10.67 4.75 1.93
C LEU A 176 -11.21 5.36 3.21
N HIS A 177 -10.35 5.97 4.02
CA HIS A 177 -10.71 6.65 5.26
C HIS A 177 -10.62 8.16 5.04
N GLY A 178 -11.67 8.89 5.39
CA GLY A 178 -11.66 10.35 5.26
C GLY A 178 -12.39 11.07 6.38
N THR A 179 -12.01 12.32 6.53
CA THR A 179 -12.64 13.28 7.45
C THR A 179 -13.23 14.45 6.66
N PRO A 180 -14.12 15.28 7.25
CA PRO A 180 -14.59 16.50 6.62
C PRO A 180 -13.44 17.40 6.11
N ARG A 181 -12.28 17.38 6.79
CA ARG A 181 -11.13 18.19 6.40
C ARG A 181 -10.60 17.87 4.99
N GLN A 182 -10.66 16.62 4.54
CA GLN A 182 -10.20 16.25 3.20
C GLN A 182 -11.36 16.07 2.24
N TRP A 183 -12.43 15.39 2.66
CA TRP A 183 -13.54 15.02 1.77
C TRP A 183 -14.62 16.09 1.62
N SER A 184 -14.58 17.14 2.44
CA SER A 184 -15.55 18.25 2.39
C SER A 184 -14.90 19.62 2.18
N ASP A 185 -13.60 19.66 1.89
CA ASP A 185 -12.87 20.90 1.62
C ASP A 185 -13.21 21.45 0.24
N LYS A 186 -14.01 22.52 0.20
CA LYS A 186 -14.44 23.18 -1.03
C LYS A 186 -13.30 23.82 -1.82
N ARG A 187 -12.15 24.10 -1.19
CA ARG A 187 -10.98 24.64 -1.89
C ARG A 187 -10.14 23.56 -2.57
N ARG A 188 -10.38 22.30 -2.21
CA ARG A 188 -9.66 21.12 -2.70
C ARG A 188 -10.66 20.03 -3.09
N ASP A 189 -11.70 20.44 -3.83
CA ASP A 189 -12.80 19.58 -4.28
C ASP A 189 -12.35 18.42 -5.16
N TRP A 190 -11.20 18.54 -5.83
CA TRP A 190 -10.54 17.45 -6.53
C TRP A 190 -10.27 16.25 -5.62
N ILE A 191 -9.95 16.44 -4.34
CA ILE A 191 -9.68 15.32 -3.41
C ILE A 191 -10.91 14.42 -3.29
N ARG A 192 -12.08 15.03 -3.09
CA ARG A 192 -13.34 14.30 -3.04
C ARG A 192 -13.65 13.65 -4.38
N SER A 193 -13.50 14.41 -5.47
CA SER A 193 -13.84 13.95 -6.82
C SER A 193 -12.97 12.76 -7.27
N GLU A 194 -11.67 12.82 -7.02
CA GLU A 194 -10.73 11.74 -7.30
C GLU A 194 -11.00 10.52 -6.41
N ARG A 195 -11.29 10.73 -5.12
CA ARG A 195 -11.67 9.65 -4.19
C ARG A 195 -12.93 8.95 -4.67
N ASP A 196 -13.99 9.70 -5.02
CA ASP A 196 -15.25 9.16 -5.52
C ASP A 196 -15.03 8.38 -6.82
N LYS A 197 -14.19 8.90 -7.73
CA LYS A 197 -13.81 8.20 -8.96
C LYS A 197 -13.03 6.92 -8.69
N MET A 198 -12.04 6.94 -7.79
CA MET A 198 -11.28 5.75 -7.40
C MET A 198 -12.20 4.67 -6.81
N LEU A 199 -13.11 5.06 -5.91
CA LEU A 199 -14.09 4.17 -5.31
C LEU A 199 -14.94 3.49 -6.38
N ASN A 200 -15.51 4.27 -7.31
CA ASN A 200 -16.33 3.74 -8.40
C ASN A 200 -15.54 2.77 -9.30
N LEU A 201 -14.28 3.09 -9.63
CA LEU A 201 -13.43 2.21 -10.42
C LEU A 201 -13.19 0.88 -9.70
N LEU A 202 -12.80 0.93 -8.42
CA LEU A 202 -12.59 -0.25 -7.59
C LEU A 202 -13.87 -1.10 -7.46
N GLU A 203 -15.02 -0.48 -7.24
CA GLU A 203 -16.32 -1.16 -7.16
C GLU A 203 -16.71 -1.82 -8.49
N SER A 204 -16.40 -1.18 -9.62
CA SER A 204 -16.66 -1.75 -10.95
C SER A 204 -15.76 -2.95 -11.30
N GLU A 205 -14.55 -3.00 -10.73
CA GLU A 205 -13.58 -4.08 -10.93
C GLU A 205 -13.72 -5.22 -9.91
N ALA A 206 -14.31 -4.94 -8.74
CA ALA A 206 -14.53 -5.92 -7.68
C ALA A 206 -15.25 -7.21 -8.15
N PRO A 207 -16.40 -7.17 -8.86
CA PRO A 207 -17.06 -8.38 -9.33
C PRO A 207 -16.25 -9.14 -10.38
N LYS A 208 -15.35 -8.48 -11.12
CA LYS A 208 -14.48 -9.10 -12.13
C LYS A 208 -13.31 -9.89 -11.51
N SER A 209 -13.06 -9.73 -10.22
CA SER A 209 -11.95 -10.37 -9.48
C SER A 209 -12.28 -11.74 -8.89
N GLY A 210 -13.49 -12.28 -9.12
CA GLY A 210 -13.93 -13.53 -8.48
C GLY A 210 -14.18 -13.37 -6.98
N GLY A 211 -14.52 -12.16 -6.51
CA GLY A 211 -14.76 -11.84 -5.10
C GLY A 211 -13.50 -11.61 -4.25
N LYS A 212 -12.31 -11.62 -4.88
CA LYS A 212 -11.01 -11.42 -4.22
C LYS A 212 -10.67 -9.95 -3.96
N LEU A 213 -11.26 -9.02 -4.71
CA LEU A 213 -11.13 -7.58 -4.50
C LEU A 213 -12.30 -7.09 -3.64
N LYS A 214 -11.97 -6.48 -2.50
CA LYS A 214 -12.95 -5.86 -1.59
C LYS A 214 -12.66 -4.37 -1.45
N VAL A 215 -13.70 -3.57 -1.31
CA VAL A 215 -13.60 -2.11 -1.25
C VAL A 215 -14.50 -1.60 -0.14
N LEU A 216 -13.99 -0.64 0.64
CA LEU A 216 -14.74 -0.01 1.71
C LEU A 216 -14.37 1.48 1.80
N ALA A 217 -15.37 2.34 2.03
CA ALA A 217 -15.15 3.73 2.38
C ALA A 217 -15.66 3.99 3.81
N ARG A 218 -14.88 4.69 4.63
CA ARG A 218 -15.24 5.09 5.99
C ARG A 218 -15.09 6.59 6.15
N TYR A 219 -16.18 7.26 6.49
CA TYR A 219 -16.20 8.68 6.78
C TYR A 219 -16.27 8.89 8.30
N TYR A 220 -15.29 9.60 8.84
CA TYR A 220 -15.12 9.82 10.27
C TYR A 220 -15.38 11.27 10.64
N PHE A 221 -15.86 11.49 11.86
CA PHE A 221 -16.06 12.83 12.43
C PHE A 221 -16.97 13.71 11.57
N ALA A 222 -17.99 13.12 10.94
CA ALA A 222 -18.94 13.83 10.09
C ALA A 222 -19.60 15.02 10.80
N ASP A 223 -19.78 14.89 12.12
CA ASP A 223 -20.42 15.89 12.97
C ASP A 223 -19.44 16.88 13.62
N GLU A 224 -18.14 16.77 13.35
CA GLU A 224 -17.12 17.65 13.91
C GLU A 224 -16.61 18.69 12.90
N PRO A 225 -16.25 19.91 13.35
CA PRO A 225 -15.57 20.88 12.51
C PRO A 225 -14.18 20.36 12.08
N ALA A 226 -13.76 20.70 10.87
CA ALA A 226 -12.48 20.25 10.30
C ALA A 226 -11.28 20.62 11.19
N LYS A 227 -10.61 19.61 11.78
CA LYS A 227 -9.43 19.80 12.64
C LYS A 227 -8.13 19.44 11.91
N LYS A 228 -7.07 20.21 12.18
CA LYS A 228 -5.74 19.95 11.62
C LYS A 228 -5.04 18.82 12.39
N VAL A 229 -5.20 17.57 11.95
CA VAL A 229 -4.43 16.43 12.43
C VAL A 229 -3.19 16.23 11.54
N ASN A 230 -2.02 16.07 12.17
CA ASN A 230 -0.77 15.68 11.53
C ASN A 230 -0.42 14.28 12.04
N LEU A 231 -0.71 13.25 11.26
CA LEU A 231 -0.21 11.89 11.49
C LEU A 231 0.59 11.47 10.24
N ALA A 232 1.37 10.42 10.32
CA ALA A 232 2.06 9.81 9.19
C ALA A 232 2.41 8.39 9.62
N SER A 233 1.86 7.36 8.99
CA SER A 233 2.21 5.98 9.33
C SER A 233 1.64 4.97 8.32
N ILE A 234 2.54 4.09 7.86
CA ILE A 234 2.32 2.81 7.17
C ILE A 234 2.34 1.72 8.26
N LEU A 235 1.48 0.70 8.20
CA LEU A 235 1.36 -0.34 9.25
C LEU A 235 1.02 -1.70 8.66
N LEU A 236 1.76 -2.71 9.11
CA LEU A 236 1.65 -4.11 8.73
C LEU A 236 1.05 -4.91 9.91
N PRO A 237 0.24 -5.96 9.66
CA PRO A 237 -0.10 -6.90 10.73
C PRO A 237 0.03 -8.37 10.33
N GLU A 238 0.32 -9.19 11.33
CA GLU A 238 -0.01 -10.60 11.30
C GLU A 238 -1.25 -10.86 12.16
N VAL A 239 -2.12 -11.75 11.69
CA VAL A 239 -3.16 -12.38 12.50
C VAL A 239 -3.09 -13.87 12.16
N GLU A 240 -2.49 -14.64 13.05
CA GLU A 240 -2.86 -16.03 13.26
C GLU A 240 -3.51 -16.13 14.65
N ALA A 241 -4.74 -16.63 14.66
CA ALA A 241 -5.35 -17.25 15.82
C ALA A 241 -5.95 -18.57 15.31
N ASP A 242 -5.58 -19.64 16.02
CA ASP A 242 -5.88 -21.06 15.77
C ASP A 242 -7.29 -21.38 15.23
#